data_AF-A0A0J6RXM6-F1
#
_entry.id   AF-A0A0J6RXM6-F1
#
_cell.length_a   1.000
_cell.length_b   1.000
_cell.length_c   1.000
_cell.angle_alpha   90.00
_cell.angle_beta   90.00
_cell.angle_gamma   90.00
#
_symmetry.space_group_name_H-M   'P 1'
#
loop_
_entity.id
_entity.type
_entity.pdbx_description
1 polymer ?
#
loop_
_entity_poly.entity_id
_entity_poly.type
_entity_poly.pdbx_seq_one_letter_code
_entity_poly.pdbx_strand_id
1 'polypeptide(L)' 'MTEITAPPRNPSAELHRMNECLAAWAACTAEDSPALIARFEAMGYAVQGKTREEIEAVLRSPPTRAGQP' A
#
# COMPACT_ATOMS: atom_id res chain seq x y z
N MET A 1 -40.58 5.28 16.31
CA MET A 1 -39.71 5.50 15.13
C MET A 1 -38.28 5.33 15.63
N THR A 2 -37.63 4.21 15.32
CA THR A 2 -36.25 3.97 15.72
C THR A 2 -35.39 4.53 14.60
N GLU A 3 -34.79 5.70 14.81
CA GLU A 3 -33.79 6.22 13.88
C GLU A 3 -32.59 5.27 13.88
N ILE A 4 -32.41 4.55 12.78
CA ILE A 4 -31.19 3.81 12.50
C ILE A 4 -30.16 4.86 12.09
N THR A 5 -29.46 5.45 13.07
CA THR A 5 -28.30 6.28 12.77
C THR A 5 -27.21 5.36 12.24
N ALA A 6 -26.79 5.57 10.99
CA ALA A 6 -25.66 4.84 10.42
C ALA A 6 -24.46 4.94 11.37
N PRO A 7 -23.67 3.85 11.53
CA PRO A 7 -22.52 3.88 12.43
C PRO A 7 -21.60 5.05 12.03
N PRO A 8 -20.96 5.72 13.01
CA PRO A 8 -20.06 6.83 12.73
C PRO A 8 -18.99 6.36 11.74
N ARG A 9 -18.89 7.03 10.59
CA ARG A 9 -17.80 6.79 9.64
C ARG A 9 -16.48 6.97 10.38
N ASN A 10 -15.60 5.99 10.24
CA ASN A 10 -14.23 6.07 10.73
C ASN A 10 -13.32 6.24 9.51
N PRO A 11 -12.97 7.50 9.15
CA PRO A 11 -12.20 7.79 7.95
C PRO A 11 -10.83 7.10 7.96
N SER A 12 -10.21 6.99 9.14
CA SER A 12 -8.92 6.30 9.28
C SER A 12 -9.03 4.82 8.96
N ALA A 13 -10.11 4.15 9.35
CA ALA A 13 -10.35 2.76 9.02
C ALA A 13 -10.63 2.56 7.52
N GLU A 14 -11.36 3.49 6.89
CA GLU A 14 -11.59 3.48 5.44
C GLU A 14 -10.28 3.68 4.67
N LEU A 15 -9.45 4.63 5.08
CA LEU A 15 -8.12 4.87 4.51
C LEU A 15 -7.21 3.65 4.67
N HIS A 16 -7.24 2.99 5.83
CA HIS A 16 -6.45 1.78 6.06
C HIS A 16 -6.83 0.66 5.10
N ARG A 17 -8.14 0.43 4.90
CA ARG A 17 -8.64 -0.55 3.92
C ARG A 17 -8.26 -0.19 2.49
N MET A 18 -8.38 1.09 2.12
CA MET A 18 -7.96 1.55 0.80
C MET A 18 -6.46 1.31 0.58
N ASN A 19 -5.63 1.59 1.58
CA ASN A 19 -4.20 1.36 1.50
C ASN A 19 -3.87 -0.13 1.34
N GLU A 20 -4.56 -1.02 2.06
CA GLU A 20 -4.42 -2.47 1.89
C GLU A 20 -4.75 -2.92 0.47
N CYS A 21 -5.87 -2.45 -0.10
CA CYS A 21 -6.24 -2.77 -1.47
C CYS A 21 -5.21 -2.25 -2.49
N LEU A 22 -4.71 -1.02 -2.30
CA LEU A 22 -3.72 -0.41 -3.18
C LEU A 22 -2.37 -1.13 -3.10
N ALA A 23 -1.94 -1.53 -1.90
CA ALA A 23 -0.71 -2.30 -1.70
C ALA A 23 -0.78 -3.66 -2.41
N ALA A 24 -1.91 -4.36 -2.28
CA ALA A 24 -2.12 -5.65 -2.95
C ALA A 24 -2.11 -5.51 -4.48
N TRP A 25 -2.82 -4.52 -5.02
CA TRP A 25 -2.82 -4.23 -6.45
C TRP A 25 -1.42 -3.86 -6.97
N ALA A 26 -0.71 -3.01 -6.24
CA ALA A 26 0.63 -2.56 -6.60
C ALA A 26 1.64 -3.71 -6.60
N ALA A 27 1.59 -4.59 -5.60
CA ALA A 27 2.44 -5.77 -5.51
C ALA A 27 2.20 -6.75 -6.66
N CYS A 28 0.92 -7.00 -6.99
CA CYS A 28 0.54 -7.83 -8.13
C CYS A 28 1.10 -7.26 -9.44
N THR A 29 0.99 -5.94 -9.65
CA THR A 29 1.48 -5.28 -10.86
C THR A 29 3.02 -5.23 -10.91
N ALA A 30 3.69 -5.20 -9.76
CA ALA A 30 5.14 -5.12 -9.67
C ALA A 30 5.85 -6.42 -10.08
N GLU A 31 5.19 -7.58 -9.92
CA GLU A 31 5.70 -8.89 -10.34
C GLU A 31 6.03 -8.91 -11.84
N ASP A 32 5.19 -8.27 -12.66
CA ASP A 32 5.35 -8.18 -14.11
C ASP A 32 6.06 -6.88 -14.56
N SER A 33 6.43 -5.99 -13.63
CA SER A 33 6.94 -4.65 -13.96
C SER A 33 8.19 -4.27 -13.16
N PRO A 34 9.39 -4.59 -13.69
CA PRO A 34 10.66 -4.16 -13.08
C PRO A 34 10.79 -2.64 -12.94
N ALA A 35 10.16 -1.87 -13.85
CA ALA A 35 10.13 -0.41 -13.78
C ALA A 35 9.36 0.09 -12.55
N LEU A 36 8.30 -0.61 -12.14
CA LEU A 36 7.52 -0.27 -10.97
C LEU A 36 8.30 -0.55 -9.68
N ILE A 37 9.04 -1.67 -9.62
CA ILE A 37 9.97 -1.98 -8.54
C ILE A 37 11.02 -0.87 -8.37
N ALA A 38 11.66 -0.45 -9.46
CA ALA A 38 12.64 0.63 -9.41
C ALA A 38 12.04 1.96 -8.91
N ARG A 39 10.78 2.25 -9.24
CA ARG A 39 10.09 3.44 -8.77
C ARG A 39 9.73 3.36 -7.29
N PHE A 40 9.33 2.19 -6.78
CA PHE A 40 9.13 1.99 -5.35
C PHE A 40 10.44 2.19 -4.56
N GLU A 41 11.55 1.64 -5.05
CA GLU A 41 12.88 1.86 -4.47
C GLU A 41 13.27 3.34 -4.44
N ALA A 42 13.04 4.08 -5.54
CA ALA A 42 13.29 5.52 -5.60
C ALA A 42 12.45 6.29 -4.57
N MET A 43 11.21 5.88 -4.33
CA MET A 43 10.34 6.44 -3.29
C MET A 43 10.75 6.03 -1.85
N GLY A 44 11.75 5.16 -1.69
CA GLY A 44 12.26 4.73 -0.38
C GLY A 44 11.68 3.42 0.15
N TYR A 45 10.94 2.67 -0.68
CA TYR A 45 10.44 1.34 -0.35
C TYR A 45 11.47 0.26 -0.73
N ALA A 46 11.94 -0.50 0.26
CA ALA A 46 12.86 -1.61 0.03
C ALA A 46 12.08 -2.86 -0.47
N VAL A 47 11.89 -2.95 -1.78
CA VAL A 47 11.10 -3.98 -2.49
C VAL A 47 11.93 -4.84 -3.45
N GLN A 48 13.19 -4.50 -3.71
CA GLN A 48 14.05 -5.21 -4.64
C GLN A 48 14.34 -6.64 -4.18
N GLY A 49 14.12 -7.62 -5.07
CA GLY A 49 14.36 -9.03 -4.80
C GLY A 49 13.35 -9.69 -3.84
N LYS A 50 12.27 -8.97 -3.47
CA LYS A 50 11.20 -9.49 -2.63
C LYS A 50 10.15 -10.24 -3.44
N THR A 51 9.45 -11.18 -2.81
CA THR A 51 8.25 -11.78 -3.41
C THR A 51 7.09 -10.79 -3.42
N ARG A 52 6.06 -11.06 -4.21
CA ARG A 52 4.83 -10.28 -4.26
C ARG A 52 4.24 -10.01 -2.87
N GLU A 53 4.12 -11.03 -2.03
CA GLU A 53 3.55 -10.92 -0.69
C GLU A 53 4.39 -10.02 0.23
N GLU A 54 5.71 -10.10 0.09
CA GLU A 54 6.63 -9.25 0.84
C GLU A 54 6.58 -7.78 0.36
N ILE A 55 6.42 -7.55 -0.94
CA ILE A 55 6.23 -6.22 -1.52
C ILE A 55 4.92 -5.62 -1.00
N GLU A 56 3.82 -6.37 -1.00
CA GLU A 56 2.55 -5.93 -0.45
C GLU A 56 2.69 -5.51 1.02
N ALA A 57 3.35 -6.33 1.83
CA ALA A 57 3.57 -6.03 3.24
C ALA A 57 4.38 -4.73 3.44
N VAL A 58 5.39 -4.48 2.61
CA VAL A 58 6.19 -3.25 2.63
C VAL A 58 5.32 -2.04 2.25
N LEU A 59 4.50 -2.14 1.21
CA LEU A 59 3.67 -1.04 0.71
C LEU A 59 2.50 -0.66 1.63
N ARG A 60 2.10 -1.55 2.55
CA ARG A 60 1.08 -1.23 3.58
C ARG A 60 1.56 -0.21 4.61
N SER A 61 2.87 0.03 4.69
CA SER A 61 3.49 0.97 5.62
C SER A 61 4.10 2.16 4.86
N PRO A 62 4.36 3.30 5.52
CA PRO A 62 5.17 4.36 4.91
C PRO A 62 6.59 3.87 4.57
N PRO A 63 7.27 4.52 3.60
CA PRO A 63 8.63 4.13 3.21
C PRO A 63 9.60 4.29 4.38
N THR A 64 10.52 3.35 4.52
CA THR A 64 11.47 3.31 5.65
C THR A 64 12.75 4.07 5.37
N ARG A 65 13.01 4.43 4.11
CA ARG A 65 14.15 5.22 3.68
C ARG A 65 13.66 6.59 3.21
N ALA A 66 14.48 7.62 3.41
CA ALA A 66 14.27 8.88 2.73
C ALA A 66 14.30 8.61 1.22
N GLY A 67 13.17 8.83 0.54
CA GLY A 67 13.12 8.69 -0.92
C GLY A 67 14.17 9.57 -1.57
N GLN A 68 14.79 9.08 -2.64
CA GLN A 68 15.66 9.94 -3.44
C GLN A 68 14.77 10.91 -4.24
N PRO A 69 15.07 12.22 -4.23
CA PRO A 69 14.32 13.21 -4.99
C PRO A 69 14.44 13.00 -6.51
#